data_AF-A0A1J3CDU1-F1
#
_entry.id   AF-A0A1J3CDU1-F1
#
_cell.length_a   1.000
_cell.length_b   1.000
_cell.length_c   1.000
_cell.angle_alpha   90.00
_cell.angle_beta   90.00
_cell.angle_gamma   90.00
#
_symmetry.space_group_name_H-M   'P 1'
#
loop_
_entity.id
_entity.type
_entity.pdbx_description
1 polymer ?
#
loop_
_entity_poly.entity_id
_entity_poly.type
_entity_poly.pdbx_seq_one_letter_code
_entity_poly.pdbx_strand_id
1 'polypeptide(L)'
;MTIGKSTTCQHFFVHHENMKKFLWLLLPLIAIIHIVLAQDQQGFISLDCGLPADERSPYEETYTGLQFSSDEKFIRSGKNGRIRENPVGYAKPYETLRYFPDGIRNCYSLNVEKGRTHLIVARFVYGNYDGFDLKPKFDLYLGPNPW
;
A
#
# COMPACT_ATOMS: atom_id res chain seq x y z
N MET A 1 -7.60 3.19 -8.30
CA MET A 1 -7.55 1.72 -8.48
C MET A 1 -8.91 1.16 -8.12
N THR A 2 -9.48 0.27 -8.94
CA THR A 2 -10.80 -0.31 -8.76
C THR A 2 -10.66 -1.75 -8.37
N ILE A 3 -11.17 -2.19 -7.22
CA ILE A 3 -11.07 -3.59 -6.82
C ILE A 3 -12.45 -4.18 -6.51
N GLY A 4 -12.70 -5.38 -7.01
CA GLY A 4 -13.81 -6.22 -6.57
C GLY A 4 -13.40 -7.25 -5.50
N LYS A 5 -14.35 -7.58 -4.64
CA LYS A 5 -14.48 -8.71 -3.71
C LYS A 5 -13.44 -9.03 -2.62
N SER A 6 -12.15 -8.70 -2.70
CA SER A 6 -11.25 -8.71 -1.52
C SER A 6 -9.91 -8.09 -1.89
N THR A 7 -9.44 -7.09 -1.14
CA THR A 7 -8.18 -6.38 -1.45
C THR A 7 -7.31 -6.17 -0.24
N THR A 8 -6.01 -6.36 -0.46
CA THR A 8 -4.95 -5.73 0.30
C THR A 8 -4.19 -4.75 -0.62
N CYS A 9 -4.69 -3.54 -0.76
CA CYS A 9 -4.21 -2.54 -1.72
C CYS A 9 -2.81 -2.00 -1.34
N GLN A 10 -1.73 -2.49 -1.96
CA GLN A 10 -0.40 -1.88 -1.78
C GLN A 10 0.59 -2.31 -2.85
N HIS A 11 1.32 -1.41 -3.52
CA HIS A 11 2.22 -0.31 -3.17
C HIS A 11 2.09 0.84 -4.19
N PHE A 12 2.66 2.02 -3.90
CA PHE A 12 3.04 3.00 -4.92
C PHE A 12 4.52 3.38 -4.76
N PHE A 13 5.35 3.29 -5.82
CA PHE A 13 6.73 3.81 -5.80
C PHE A 13 6.82 5.15 -6.56
N VAL A 14 7.49 6.12 -5.94
CA VAL A 14 7.94 7.38 -6.54
C VAL A 14 9.45 7.51 -6.24
N HIS A 15 10.28 7.78 -7.26
CA HIS A 15 11.71 8.02 -7.09
C HIS A 15 12.14 9.32 -7.81
N HIS A 16 12.92 10.18 -7.15
CA HIS A 16 13.41 11.52 -7.59
C HIS A 16 14.66 11.86 -6.75
N GLU A 17 15.78 12.47 -7.18
CA GLU A 17 16.26 12.99 -8.47
C GLU A 17 17.81 13.09 -8.53
N ASN A 18 18.31 13.48 -9.72
CA ASN A 18 19.64 14.00 -10.08
C ASN A 18 20.13 15.16 -9.17
N MET A 19 21.47 15.40 -9.13
CA MET A 19 22.07 16.75 -9.28
C MET A 19 23.62 16.75 -9.32
N LYS A 20 24.15 17.79 -9.97
CA LYS A 20 25.51 17.95 -10.53
C LYS A 20 26.61 18.31 -9.50
N LYS A 21 27.85 17.98 -9.89
CA LYS A 21 29.15 18.13 -9.18
C LYS A 21 29.49 19.55 -8.71
N PHE A 22 30.02 19.71 -7.49
CA PHE A 22 31.38 20.23 -7.16
C PHE A 22 31.52 20.62 -5.66
N LEU A 23 32.46 20.00 -4.92
CA LEU A 23 33.37 20.59 -3.90
C LEU A 23 34.13 19.45 -3.17
N TRP A 24 35.43 19.27 -3.42
CA TRP A 24 35.94 17.90 -3.64
C TRP A 24 36.66 17.14 -2.51
N LEU A 25 36.64 17.50 -1.21
CA LEU A 25 37.35 16.66 -0.21
C LEU A 25 36.67 16.41 1.15
N LEU A 26 35.61 17.14 1.53
CA LEU A 26 34.78 16.82 2.73
C LEU A 26 33.37 16.33 2.37
N LEU A 27 33.00 16.48 1.10
CA LEU A 27 31.72 16.03 0.56
C LEU A 27 31.51 14.53 0.51
N PRO A 28 32.50 13.62 0.37
CA PRO A 28 32.17 12.20 0.30
C PRO A 28 31.62 11.68 1.63
N LEU A 29 32.16 12.12 2.78
CA LEU A 29 31.67 11.71 4.10
C LEU A 29 30.30 12.32 4.42
N ILE A 30 30.13 13.61 4.15
CA ILE A 30 28.84 14.30 4.31
C ILE A 30 27.79 13.72 3.34
N ALA A 31 28.16 13.42 2.09
CA ALA A 31 27.27 12.78 1.12
C ALA A 31 26.90 11.36 1.55
N ILE A 32 27.82 10.56 2.10
CA ILE A 32 27.48 9.23 2.64
C ILE A 32 26.47 9.36 3.79
N ILE A 33 26.65 10.33 4.71
CA ILE A 33 25.71 10.59 5.80
C ILE A 33 24.34 11.04 5.24
N HIS A 34 24.32 11.90 4.22
CA HIS A 34 23.07 12.33 3.57
C HIS A 34 22.40 11.20 2.79
N ILE A 35 23.14 10.31 2.13
CA ILE A 35 22.59 9.15 1.42
C ILE A 35 21.94 8.18 2.41
N VAL A 36 22.55 7.97 3.58
CA VAL A 36 21.98 7.11 4.65
C VAL A 36 20.75 7.76 5.30
N LEU A 37 20.72 9.08 5.44
CA LEU A 37 19.56 9.83 5.93
C LEU A 37 18.46 10.03 4.87
N ALA A 38 18.78 9.87 3.58
CA ALA A 38 17.86 10.07 2.45
C ALA A 38 17.13 8.78 2.01
N GLN A 39 17.12 7.72 2.82
CA GLN A 39 16.04 6.73 2.74
C GLN A 39 14.75 7.34 3.31
N ASP A 40 14.33 8.46 2.73
CA ASP A 40 13.08 9.12 3.06
C ASP A 40 11.96 8.38 2.32
N GLN A 41 10.88 8.06 3.03
CA GLN A 41 9.66 7.53 2.41
C GLN A 41 8.86 8.62 1.68
N GLN A 42 9.45 9.78 1.43
CA GLN A 42 8.85 10.86 0.66
C GLN A 42 8.43 10.36 -0.72
N GLY A 43 7.12 10.34 -0.96
CA GLY A 43 6.52 9.88 -2.21
C GLY A 43 5.94 8.45 -2.18
N PHE A 44 6.07 7.71 -1.07
CA PHE A 44 5.41 6.41 -0.93
C PHE A 44 4.01 6.55 -0.33
N ILE A 45 3.02 5.89 -0.95
CA ILE A 45 1.68 5.72 -0.38
C ILE A 45 1.48 4.23 -0.09
N SER A 46 1.35 3.92 1.20
CA SER A 46 1.23 2.57 1.73
C SER A 46 -0.02 2.48 2.58
N LEU A 47 -0.99 1.68 2.12
CA LEU A 47 -2.32 1.57 2.72
C LEU A 47 -2.56 0.18 3.31
N ASP A 48 -2.78 0.13 4.62
CA ASP A 48 -3.33 -1.05 5.27
C ASP A 48 -4.84 -1.11 5.03
N CYS A 49 -5.25 -2.11 4.25
CA CYS A 49 -6.62 -2.25 3.81
C CYS A 49 -7.45 -2.96 4.85
N GLY A 50 -8.35 -2.18 5.43
CA GLY A 50 -9.23 -2.65 6.47
C GLY A 50 -8.60 -2.77 7.84
N LEU A 51 -7.58 -1.93 8.11
CA LEU A 51 -7.11 -1.66 9.45
C LEU A 51 -8.30 -1.29 10.36
N PRO A 52 -8.48 -1.95 11.51
CA PRO A 52 -9.54 -1.63 12.46
C PRO A 52 -9.45 -0.19 12.97
N ALA A 53 -10.60 0.44 13.23
CA ALA A 53 -10.66 1.86 13.63
C ALA A 53 -10.05 2.14 15.01
N ASP A 54 -9.95 1.11 15.86
CA ASP A 54 -9.29 1.13 17.16
C ASP A 54 -7.77 0.96 17.08
N GLU A 55 -7.23 0.61 15.91
CA GLU A 55 -5.79 0.52 15.70
C GLU A 55 -5.15 1.85 15.29
N ARG A 56 -3.90 2.05 15.72
CA ARG A 56 -3.14 3.26 15.43
C ARG A 56 -2.75 3.33 13.94
N SER A 57 -3.01 4.48 13.32
CA SER A 57 -2.56 4.83 11.97
C SER A 57 -2.06 6.29 11.93
N PRO A 58 -0.91 6.59 11.30
CA PRO A 58 0.00 5.65 10.64
C PRO A 58 0.83 4.82 11.63
N TYR A 59 1.43 3.73 11.15
CA TYR A 59 2.34 2.86 11.89
C TYR A 59 3.45 2.31 10.98
N GLU A 60 4.59 1.97 11.57
CA GLU A 60 5.72 1.37 10.85
C GLU A 60 5.63 -0.16 10.91
N GLU A 61 5.69 -0.81 9.75
CA GLU A 61 5.74 -2.27 9.62
C GLU A 61 7.17 -2.78 9.81
N THR A 62 7.41 -3.52 10.88
CA THR A 62 8.75 -3.90 11.34
C THR A 62 9.51 -4.79 10.36
N TYR A 63 8.81 -5.62 9.57
CA TYR A 63 9.47 -6.49 8.59
C TYR A 63 10.01 -5.72 7.38
N THR A 64 9.32 -4.65 6.97
CA THR A 64 9.64 -3.91 5.74
C THR A 64 10.27 -2.54 5.99
N GLY A 65 10.13 -2.00 7.21
CA GLY A 65 10.50 -0.62 7.56
C GLY A 65 9.61 0.43 6.91
N LEU A 66 8.47 0.05 6.32
CA LEU A 66 7.58 0.97 5.64
C LEU A 66 6.52 1.51 6.60
N GLN A 67 6.23 2.81 6.52
CA GLN A 67 5.02 3.40 7.11
C GLN A 67 3.76 3.01 6.35
N PHE A 68 2.75 2.52 7.06
CA PHE A 68 1.41 2.22 6.57
C PHE A 68 0.40 3.15 7.21
N SER A 69 -0.60 3.56 6.43
CA SER A 69 -1.77 4.29 6.91
C SER A 69 -3.03 3.48 6.65
N SER A 70 -4.07 3.68 7.46
CA SER A 70 -5.40 3.14 7.17
C SER A 70 -5.89 3.60 5.80
N ASP A 71 -6.52 2.68 5.07
CA ASP A 71 -7.09 2.93 3.75
C ASP A 71 -8.43 3.71 3.77
N GLU A 72 -9.03 3.88 4.96
CA GLU A 72 -10.38 4.43 5.18
C GLU A 72 -10.61 5.79 4.49
N LYS A 73 -9.58 6.65 4.42
CA LYS A 73 -9.68 7.98 3.78
C LYS A 73 -9.66 7.95 2.26
N PHE A 74 -9.32 6.81 1.66
CA PHE A 74 -9.09 6.66 0.22
C PHE A 74 -10.21 5.89 -0.47
N ILE A 75 -11.15 5.32 0.29
CA ILE A 75 -12.28 4.51 -0.19
C ILE A 75 -13.59 5.02 0.42
N ARG A 76 -14.73 4.70 -0.20
CA ARG A 76 -16.06 5.14 0.28
C ARG A 76 -16.94 4.01 0.81
N SER A 77 -16.52 2.77 0.63
CA SER A 77 -17.36 1.58 0.76
C SER A 77 -16.54 0.35 1.07
N GLY A 78 -17.22 -0.79 1.22
CA GLY A 78 -16.62 -2.07 1.61
C GLY A 78 -16.76 -2.33 3.11
N LYS A 79 -16.20 -3.44 3.54
CA LYS A 79 -16.18 -3.89 4.93
C LYS A 79 -14.80 -4.44 5.30
N ASN A 80 -14.49 -4.42 6.60
CA ASN A 80 -13.25 -4.99 7.13
C ASN A 80 -13.44 -6.47 7.45
N GLY A 81 -12.45 -7.27 7.06
CA GLY A 81 -12.32 -8.66 7.47
C GLY A 81 -10.95 -8.89 8.10
N ARG A 82 -10.88 -9.84 9.03
CA ARG A 82 -9.62 -10.38 9.52
C ARG A 82 -9.45 -11.78 8.96
N ILE A 83 -8.24 -12.11 8.50
CA ILE A 83 -7.95 -13.46 8.05
C ILE A 83 -8.07 -14.45 9.20
N ARG A 84 -8.58 -15.64 8.92
CA ARG A 84 -8.62 -16.78 9.85
C ARG A 84 -7.42 -17.69 9.67
N GLU A 85 -7.00 -17.86 8.43
CA GLU A 85 -5.85 -18.65 8.05
C GLU A 85 -4.67 -17.73 7.77
N ASN A 86 -3.78 -17.63 8.75
CA ASN A 86 -2.54 -16.90 8.65
C ASN A 86 -1.37 -17.89 8.67
N PRO A 87 -0.83 -18.31 7.51
CA PRO A 87 0.42 -19.04 7.51
C PRO A 87 1.49 -18.12 8.12
N VAL A 88 2.11 -18.58 9.23
CA VAL A 88 3.08 -17.83 10.02
C VAL A 88 4.02 -17.00 9.13
N GLY A 89 4.10 -15.69 9.37
CA GLY A 89 5.06 -14.80 8.70
C GLY A 89 4.49 -13.70 7.82
N TYR A 90 3.17 -13.47 7.83
CA TYR A 90 2.62 -12.26 7.22
C TYR A 90 2.91 -11.02 8.04
N ALA A 91 3.34 -9.97 7.35
CA ALA A 91 3.42 -8.62 7.89
C ALA A 91 2.02 -8.15 8.33
N LYS A 92 1.95 -7.26 9.32
CA LYS A 92 0.72 -6.70 9.87
C LYS A 92 -0.35 -6.29 8.84
N PRO A 93 -0.03 -5.55 7.75
CA PRO A 93 -1.03 -5.14 6.75
C PRO A 93 -1.74 -6.29 6.02
N TYR A 94 -1.27 -7.52 6.17
CA TYR A 94 -1.85 -8.70 5.53
C TYR A 94 -2.73 -9.50 6.49
N GLU A 95 -2.82 -9.10 7.77
CA GLU A 95 -3.71 -9.73 8.75
C GLU A 95 -5.17 -9.30 8.56
N THR A 96 -5.39 -8.13 7.99
CA THR A 96 -6.71 -7.57 7.68
C THR A 96 -6.86 -7.32 6.19
N LEU A 97 -8.12 -7.24 5.77
CA LEU A 97 -8.49 -6.97 4.39
C LEU A 97 -9.73 -6.10 4.31
N ARG A 98 -9.85 -5.40 3.18
CA ARG A 98 -11.09 -4.74 2.76
C ARG A 98 -11.80 -5.59 1.73
N TYR A 99 -13.04 -5.98 1.98
CA TYR A 99 -13.86 -6.74 1.04
C TYR A 99 -15.11 -5.98 0.58
N PHE A 100 -15.63 -6.39 -0.58
CA PHE A 100 -16.73 -5.71 -1.26
C PHE A 100 -17.85 -6.70 -1.61
N PRO A 101 -18.83 -6.90 -0.72
CA PRO A 101 -19.84 -7.94 -0.88
C PRO A 101 -20.87 -7.62 -1.96
N ASP A 102 -21.14 -6.34 -2.21
CA ASP A 102 -22.27 -5.89 -3.03
C ASP A 102 -22.04 -6.06 -4.54
N GLY A 103 -20.84 -6.47 -4.97
CA GLY A 103 -20.52 -6.70 -6.38
C GLY A 103 -20.49 -5.44 -7.26
N ILE A 104 -20.74 -4.26 -6.69
CA ILE A 104 -20.59 -2.99 -7.37
C ILE A 104 -19.12 -2.56 -7.46
N ARG A 105 -18.81 -1.70 -8.42
CA ARG A 105 -17.47 -1.13 -8.62
C ARG A 105 -17.09 -0.24 -7.43
N ASN A 106 -15.96 -0.54 -6.77
CA ASN A 106 -15.42 0.28 -5.69
C ASN A 106 -14.07 0.91 -6.10
N CYS A 107 -13.85 2.17 -5.76
CA CYS A 107 -12.73 2.96 -6.26
C CYS A 107 -11.92 3.59 -5.14
N TYR A 108 -10.62 3.30 -5.12
CA TYR A 108 -9.65 4.06 -4.35
C TYR A 108 -9.26 5.34 -5.09
N SER A 109 -9.37 6.46 -4.38
CA SER A 109 -8.98 7.79 -4.84
C SER A 109 -7.68 8.20 -4.18
N LEU A 110 -6.59 8.15 -4.94
CA LEU A 110 -5.24 8.50 -4.49
C LEU A 110 -4.82 9.82 -5.12
N ASN A 111 -4.29 10.72 -4.30
CA ASN A 111 -3.72 11.98 -4.78
C ASN A 111 -2.27 11.74 -5.18
N VAL A 112 -2.04 11.61 -6.49
CA VAL A 112 -0.71 11.43 -7.06
C VAL A 112 -0.34 12.63 -7.94
N GLU A 113 0.95 12.92 -8.06
CA GLU A 113 1.42 13.98 -8.95
C GLU A 113 1.13 13.65 -10.41
N LYS A 114 0.49 14.58 -11.10
CA LYS A 114 0.20 14.47 -12.54
C LYS A 114 1.49 14.55 -13.35
N GLY A 115 1.54 13.81 -14.46
CA GLY A 115 2.68 13.84 -15.38
C GLY A 115 3.89 13.02 -14.93
N ARG A 116 3.80 12.32 -13.79
CA ARG A 116 4.82 11.37 -13.34
C ARG A 116 4.38 9.93 -13.56
N THR A 117 5.37 9.06 -13.82
CA THR A 117 5.17 7.62 -13.82
C THR A 117 5.19 7.11 -12.38
N HIS A 118 4.19 6.32 -12.03
CA HIS A 118 4.04 5.71 -10.71
C HIS A 118 4.07 4.20 -10.85
N LEU A 119 4.85 3.51 -10.04
CA LEU A 119 4.73 2.05 -9.94
C LEU A 119 3.58 1.74 -9.01
N ILE A 120 2.67 0.87 -9.43
CA ILE A 120 1.53 0.43 -8.62
C ILE A 120 1.69 -1.06 -8.36
N VAL A 121 1.58 -1.45 -7.10
CA VAL A 121 1.50 -2.85 -6.67
C VAL A 121 0.14 -3.03 -6.01
N ALA A 122 -0.39 -4.24 -6.09
CA ALA A 122 -1.61 -4.64 -5.43
C ALA A 122 -1.39 -6.01 -4.83
N ARG A 123 -1.79 -6.21 -3.59
CA ARG A 123 -1.70 -7.51 -2.94
C ARG A 123 -3.10 -8.03 -2.63
N PHE A 124 -3.26 -9.34 -2.69
CA PHE A 124 -4.54 -9.96 -2.46
C PHE A 124 -4.34 -11.11 -1.50
N VAL A 125 -4.83 -10.93 -0.27
CA VAL A 125 -4.88 -11.96 0.74
C VAL A 125 -6.35 -12.26 1.02
N TYR A 126 -6.71 -13.54 0.94
CA TYR A 126 -8.07 -13.99 1.26
C TYR A 126 -8.11 -14.51 2.70
N GLY A 127 -7.18 -15.40 3.04
CA GLY A 127 -7.01 -15.94 4.40
C GLY A 127 -8.29 -16.48 5.04
N ASN A 128 -9.23 -16.96 4.22
CA ASN A 128 -10.51 -17.51 4.64
C ASN A 128 -11.29 -16.65 5.65
N TYR A 129 -11.27 -15.31 5.48
CA TYR A 129 -11.86 -14.36 6.43
C TYR A 129 -13.36 -14.61 6.69
N ASP A 130 -14.09 -15.05 5.65
CA ASP A 130 -15.53 -15.34 5.70
C ASP A 130 -15.84 -16.79 6.12
N GLY A 131 -14.88 -17.70 6.08
CA GLY A 131 -15.05 -19.11 6.44
C GLY A 131 -15.65 -19.99 5.35
N PHE A 132 -15.77 -19.49 4.12
CA PHE A 132 -16.31 -20.27 3.00
C PHE A 132 -15.27 -21.10 2.26
N ASP A 133 -13.97 -20.84 2.50
CA ASP A 133 -12.85 -21.42 1.76
C ASP A 133 -13.02 -21.32 0.22
N LEU A 134 -13.66 -20.23 -0.21
CA LEU A 134 -13.95 -19.97 -1.62
C LEU A 134 -13.23 -18.69 -2.05
N LYS A 135 -12.13 -18.88 -2.77
CA LYS A 135 -11.33 -17.75 -3.28
C LYS A 135 -12.20 -16.83 -4.16
N PRO A 136 -12.24 -15.52 -3.87
CA PRO A 136 -13.04 -14.59 -4.64
C PRO A 136 -12.47 -14.40 -6.05
N LYS A 137 -13.36 -14.08 -7.00
CA LYS A 137 -13.01 -13.62 -8.34
C LYS A 137 -13.47 -12.18 -8.51
N PHE A 138 -12.63 -11.37 -9.13
CA PHE A 138 -12.91 -9.97 -9.37
C PHE A 138 -12.02 -9.43 -10.48
N ASP A 139 -12.48 -8.31 -11.04
CA ASP A 139 -11.71 -7.51 -11.97
C ASP A 139 -11.01 -6.36 -11.24
N LEU A 140 -9.84 -5.99 -11.75
CA LEU A 140 -9.03 -4.90 -11.26
C LEU A 140 -8.87 -3.86 -12.37
N TYR A 141 -9.14 -2.59 -12.06
CA TYR A 141 -8.96 -1.50 -13.04
C TYR A 141 -8.02 -0.43 -12.51
N LEU A 142 -7.17 0.07 -13.41
CA LEU A 142 -6.40 1.28 -13.21
C LEU A 142 -7.04 2.43 -14.03
N GLY A 143 -7.85 3.23 -13.33
CA GLY A 143 -8.67 4.25 -13.99
C GLY A 143 -9.72 3.59 -14.90
N PRO A 144 -9.81 3.97 -16.18
CA PRO A 144 -10.75 3.34 -17.11
C PRO A 144 -10.28 1.97 -17.64
N ASN A 145 -9.01 1.62 -17.48
CA ASN A 145 -8.41 0.44 -18.11
C ASN A 145 -8.39 -0.77 -17.18
N PRO A 146 -8.67 -1.99 -17.68
CA PRO A 146 -8.38 -3.21 -16.92
C PRO A 146 -6.87 -3.31 -16.68
N TRP A 147 -6.49 -3.81 -15.50
CA TRP A 147 -5.10 -4.08 -15.14
C TRP A 147 -4.74 -5.51 -15.55
#